data_AF-A0A0W1EMH8-F1
#
_entry.id   AF-A0A0W1EMH8-F1
#
_cell.length_a   1.000
_cell.length_b   1.000
_cell.length_c   1.000
_cell.angle_alpha   90.00
_cell.angle_beta   90.00
_cell.angle_gamma   90.00
#
_symmetry.space_group_name_H-M   'P 1'
#
loop_
_entity.id
_entity.type
_entity.pdbx_description
1 polymer ?
#
loop_
_entity_poly.entity_id
_entity_poly.type
_entity_poly.pdbx_seq_one_letter_code
_entity_poly.pdbx_strand_id
1 'polypeptide(L)'
;MAVSRFLIGGVAGVLLLTGGVFLWKGQTQLAEEEVIPDAPPDPGPIPVAAAGAPKRGPAPPALPAAKEASREERRFNRYDRDRNEVVSRIEMMSTRTAAFRKLDKDGNNLLTFEEWAGATGERFAGADRDKSGGLSRAEFATTAPKRVVAKCKC
;
A
#
# COMPACT_ATOMS: atom_id res chain seq x y z
N MET A 1 13.17 -14.08 57.99
CA MET A 1 14.12 -12.95 58.05
C MET A 1 13.34 -11.68 57.68
N ALA A 2 13.08 -10.80 58.64
CA ALA A 2 12.35 -9.55 58.37
C ALA A 2 13.33 -8.54 57.76
N VAL A 3 13.16 -8.22 56.48
CA VAL A 3 14.00 -7.23 55.80
C VAL A 3 13.65 -5.85 56.36
N SER A 4 14.67 -5.12 56.83
CA SER A 4 14.49 -3.77 57.38
C SER A 4 13.96 -2.82 56.31
N ARG A 5 12.85 -2.14 56.60
CA ARG A 5 12.24 -1.10 55.76
C ARG A 5 13.23 0.00 55.34
N PHE A 6 14.27 0.25 56.15
CA PHE A 6 15.36 1.17 55.81
C PHE A 6 16.30 0.64 54.73
N LEU A 7 16.54 -0.68 54.66
CA LEU A 7 17.34 -1.29 53.59
C LEU A 7 16.62 -1.19 52.24
N ILE A 8 15.31 -1.42 52.23
CA ILE A 8 14.49 -1.31 51.02
C ILE A 8 14.48 0.15 50.52
N GLY A 9 14.32 1.11 51.43
CA GLY A 9 14.38 2.54 51.09
C GLY A 9 15.76 2.97 50.56
N GLY A 10 16.84 2.47 51.16
CA GLY A 10 18.20 2.74 50.69
C GLY A 10 18.46 2.22 49.28
N VAL A 11 18.07 0.97 49.00
CA VAL A 11 18.22 0.36 47.67
C VAL A 11 17.36 1.09 46.63
N ALA A 12 16.12 1.44 46.97
CA ALA A 12 15.24 2.20 46.08
C ALA A 12 15.80 3.60 45.78
N GLY A 13 16.37 4.29 46.77
CA GLY A 13 17.01 5.59 46.59
C GLY A 13 18.22 5.51 45.65
N VAL A 14 19.07 4.49 45.81
CA VAL A 14 20.22 4.26 44.92
C VAL A 14 19.75 3.98 43.50
N LEU A 15 18.71 3.14 43.31
CA LEU A 15 18.17 2.83 41.99
C LEU A 15 17.58 4.05 41.27
N LEU A 16 16.92 4.95 42.02
CA LEU A 16 16.39 6.19 41.44
C LEU A 16 17.49 7.16 41.03
N LEU A 17 18.54 7.29 41.86
CA LEU A 17 19.68 8.14 41.53
C LEU A 17 20.47 7.62 40.32
N THR A 18 20.72 6.31 40.25
CA THR A 18 21.40 5.72 39.09
C THR A 18 20.56 5.79 37.83
N GLY A 19 19.25 5.48 37.93
CA GLY A 19 18.31 5.63 36.81
C GLY A 19 18.22 7.06 36.30
N GLY A 20 18.19 8.05 37.19
CA GLY A 20 18.18 9.47 36.84
C GLY A 20 19.43 9.90 36.05
N VAL A 21 20.62 9.46 36.49
CA VAL A 21 21.87 9.74 35.76
C VAL A 21 21.88 9.07 34.38
N PHE A 22 21.35 7.84 34.26
CA PHE A 22 21.24 7.16 32.97
C PHE A 22 20.29 7.87 32.00
N LEU A 23 19.13 8.34 32.47
CA LEU A 23 18.20 9.11 31.64
C LEU A 23 18.82 10.44 31.18
N TRP A 24 19.54 11.13 32.07
CA TRP A 24 20.21 12.38 31.72
C TRP A 24 21.32 12.16 30.69
N LYS A 25 22.20 11.16 30.89
CA LYS A 25 23.26 10.80 29.94
C LYS A 25 22.71 10.33 28.59
N GLY A 26 21.59 9.61 28.58
CA GLY A 26 20.92 9.17 27.35
C GLY A 26 20.42 10.34 26.50
N GLN A 27 19.93 11.41 27.13
CA GLN A 27 19.48 12.60 26.40
C GLN A 27 20.63 13.42 25.80
N THR A 28 21.80 13.48 26.45
CA THR A 28 22.93 14.26 25.90
C THR A 28 23.58 13.55 24.70
N GLN A 29 23.60 12.22 24.66
CA GLN A 29 24.19 11.48 23.54
C GLN A 29 23.41 11.62 22.22
N LEU A 30 22.08 11.82 22.29
CA LEU A 30 21.27 12.10 21.10
C LEU A 30 21.53 13.50 20.51
N ALA A 31 22.04 14.43 21.32
CA ALA A 31 22.28 15.81 20.91
C ALA A 31 23.70 16.07 20.40
N GLU A 32 24.66 15.18 20.67
CA GLU A 32 26.09 15.45 20.48
C GLU A 32 26.66 14.88 19.17
N GLU A 33 25.90 14.08 18.41
CA GLU A 33 26.36 13.46 17.17
C GLU A 33 25.55 13.88 15.94
N GLU A 34 25.29 15.19 15.80
CA GLU A 34 24.97 15.77 14.50
C GLU A 34 26.20 16.56 14.03
N VAL A 35 27.19 15.82 13.51
CA VAL A 35 28.34 16.40 12.80
C VAL A 35 27.77 17.03 11.53
N ILE A 36 27.48 18.33 11.59
CA ILE A 36 27.06 19.11 10.43
C ILE A 36 28.24 19.05 9.45
N PRO A 37 28.06 18.46 8.25
CA PRO A 37 29.13 18.43 7.26
C PRO A 37 29.53 19.87 6.92
N ASP A 38 30.84 20.09 6.74
CA ASP A 38 31.35 21.38 6.31
C ASP A 38 30.56 21.89 5.11
N ALA A 39 30.26 23.19 5.12
CA ALA A 39 29.52 23.82 4.04
C ALA A 39 30.24 23.53 2.71
N PRO A 40 29.50 23.14 1.65
CA PRO A 40 30.09 22.90 0.36
C PRO A 40 30.88 24.15 -0.09
N PRO A 41 32.00 23.96 -0.82
CA PRO A 41 32.81 25.07 -1.30
C PRO A 41 31.94 26.06 -2.08
N ASP A 42 32.20 27.35 -1.86
CA ASP A 42 31.47 28.44 -2.50
C ASP A 42 31.47 28.21 -4.03
N PRO A 43 30.30 28.05 -4.68
CA PRO A 43 30.20 27.76 -6.12
C PRO A 43 30.74 28.89 -7.03
N GLY A 44 31.37 29.92 -6.46
CA GLY A 44 31.89 31.06 -7.18
C GLY A 44 30.77 32.05 -7.51
N PRO A 45 31.12 33.19 -8.12
CA PRO A 45 30.15 34.21 -8.47
C PRO A 45 29.13 33.65 -9.47
N ILE A 46 27.85 33.71 -9.09
CA ILE A 46 26.74 33.35 -9.97
C ILE A 46 26.85 34.25 -11.22
N PRO A 47 26.90 33.69 -12.44
CA PRO A 47 26.99 34.50 -13.65
C PRO A 47 25.76 35.42 -13.74
N VAL A 48 25.99 36.73 -13.61
CA VAL A 48 24.94 37.73 -13.71
C VAL A 48 24.60 37.92 -15.17
N ALA A 49 23.34 37.68 -15.53
CA ALA A 49 22.87 37.86 -16.90
C ALA A 49 23.02 39.33 -17.31
N ALA A 50 23.58 39.57 -18.50
CA ALA A 50 23.76 40.92 -19.05
C ALA A 50 22.40 41.66 -19.19
N ALA A 51 22.43 43.00 -19.16
CA ALA A 51 21.26 43.82 -19.38
C ALA A 51 20.62 43.50 -20.75
N GLY A 52 19.43 42.91 -20.75
CA GLY A 52 18.72 42.46 -21.96
C GLY A 52 18.79 40.95 -22.25
N ALA A 53 19.43 40.15 -21.40
CA ALA A 53 19.45 38.70 -21.54
C ALA A 53 18.03 38.08 -21.40
N PRO A 54 17.73 37.00 -22.15
CA PRO A 54 16.44 36.32 -22.05
C PRO A 54 16.24 35.73 -20.64
N LYS A 55 15.05 35.94 -20.06
CA LYS A 55 14.68 35.46 -18.71
C LYS A 55 14.71 33.93 -18.55
N ARG A 56 14.78 33.18 -19.64
CA ARG A 56 14.85 31.73 -19.68
C ARG A 56 15.99 31.35 -20.61
N GLY A 57 16.96 30.59 -20.08
CA GLY A 57 18.04 30.04 -20.89
C GLY A 57 17.52 29.05 -21.94
N PRO A 58 18.39 28.61 -22.87
CA PRO A 58 18.05 27.53 -23.79
C PRO A 58 17.53 26.32 -23.01
N ALA A 59 16.50 25.65 -23.55
CA ALA A 59 15.95 24.46 -22.91
C ALA A 59 17.11 23.46 -22.65
N PRO A 60 17.20 22.90 -21.44
CA PRO A 60 18.19 21.85 -21.18
C PRO A 60 18.03 20.73 -22.22
N PRO A 61 19.11 20.04 -22.58
CA PRO A 61 19.04 18.91 -23.50
C PRO A 61 17.97 17.94 -23.02
N ALA A 62 17.22 17.36 -23.96
CA ALA A 62 16.15 16.43 -23.64
C ALA A 62 16.67 15.36 -22.68
N LEU A 63 16.03 15.25 -21.52
CA LEU A 63 16.36 14.21 -20.55
C LEU A 63 16.21 12.85 -21.24
N PRO A 64 17.07 11.87 -20.93
CA PRO A 64 16.88 10.52 -21.44
C PRO A 64 15.48 10.03 -21.03
N ALA A 65 14.70 9.53 -21.99
CA ALA A 65 13.39 8.96 -21.70
C ALA A 65 13.55 7.80 -20.71
N ALA A 66 12.76 7.82 -19.64
CA ALA A 66 12.71 6.69 -18.71
C ALA A 66 12.33 5.41 -19.49
N LYS A 67 12.99 4.29 -19.19
CA LYS A 67 12.65 3.00 -19.79
C LYS A 67 11.20 2.68 -19.47
N GLU A 68 10.42 2.28 -20.47
CA GLU A 68 9.06 1.83 -20.22
C GLU A 68 9.06 0.61 -19.29
N ALA A 69 8.27 0.67 -18.23
CA ALA A 69 8.13 -0.44 -17.30
C ALA A 69 7.68 -1.70 -18.06
N SER A 70 8.37 -2.81 -17.79
CA SER A 70 8.06 -4.10 -18.41
C SER A 70 6.67 -4.60 -18.03
N ARG A 71 6.15 -5.59 -18.77
CA ARG A 71 4.82 -6.17 -18.46
C ARG A 71 4.75 -6.76 -17.05
N GLU A 72 5.82 -7.41 -16.61
CA GLU A 72 5.93 -7.99 -15.27
C GLU A 72 6.09 -6.91 -14.20
N GLU A 73 6.86 -5.87 -14.46
CA GLU A 73 7.00 -4.73 -13.56
C GLU A 73 5.66 -4.00 -13.35
N ARG A 74 4.87 -3.82 -14.41
CA ARG A 74 3.49 -3.32 -14.31
C ARG A 74 2.57 -4.26 -13.53
N ARG A 75 2.83 -5.57 -13.55
CA ARG A 75 2.07 -6.55 -12.77
C ARG A 75 2.47 -6.50 -11.31
N PHE A 76 3.76 -6.42 -11.03
CA PHE A 76 4.36 -6.29 -9.70
C PHE A 76 3.87 -5.03 -8.99
N ASN A 77 4.01 -3.87 -9.64
CA ASN A 77 3.59 -2.55 -9.13
C ASN A 77 2.08 -2.43 -8.90
N ARG A 78 1.29 -3.41 -9.34
CA ARG A 78 -0.15 -3.47 -9.05
C ARG A 78 -0.43 -4.03 -7.66
N TYR A 79 0.48 -4.87 -7.15
CA TYR A 79 0.37 -5.52 -5.86
C TYR A 79 1.21 -4.80 -4.80
N ASP A 80 2.43 -4.38 -5.13
CA ASP A 80 3.30 -3.58 -4.25
C ASP A 80 2.71 -2.17 -4.08
N ARG A 81 2.02 -1.94 -2.97
CA ARG A 81 1.30 -0.70 -2.70
C ARG A 81 2.15 0.30 -1.93
N ASP A 82 3.04 -0.18 -1.08
CA ASP A 82 3.93 0.66 -0.28
C ASP A 82 5.26 0.98 -0.99
N ARG A 83 5.48 0.40 -2.18
CA ARG A 83 6.66 0.60 -3.04
C ARG A 83 7.96 0.23 -2.34
N ASN A 84 7.93 -0.88 -1.61
CA ASN A 84 9.11 -1.42 -0.93
C ASN A 84 9.84 -2.50 -1.78
N GLU A 85 9.44 -2.70 -3.03
CA GLU A 85 9.99 -3.70 -3.96
C GLU A 85 9.77 -5.17 -3.50
N VAL A 86 8.83 -5.40 -2.58
CA VAL A 86 8.47 -6.73 -2.09
C VAL A 86 6.96 -6.86 -1.94
N VAL A 87 6.34 -7.79 -2.70
CA VAL A 87 4.92 -8.08 -2.51
C VAL A 87 4.72 -8.97 -1.28
N SER A 88 4.21 -8.38 -0.21
CA SER A 88 3.83 -9.09 1.00
C SER A 88 2.64 -10.04 0.77
N ARG A 89 2.44 -10.99 1.69
CA ARG A 89 1.25 -11.86 1.66
C ARG A 89 -0.04 -11.05 1.69
N ILE A 90 -0.08 -9.98 2.49
CA ILE A 90 -1.26 -9.13 2.65
C ILE A 90 -1.58 -8.44 1.32
N GLU A 91 -0.57 -7.89 0.65
CA GLU A 91 -0.73 -7.25 -0.66
C GLU A 91 -1.17 -8.23 -1.73
N MET A 92 -0.60 -9.43 -1.76
CA MET A 92 -1.03 -10.51 -2.65
C MET A 92 -2.51 -10.89 -2.42
N MET A 93 -2.95 -10.91 -1.16
CA MET A 93 -4.32 -11.26 -0.78
C MET A 93 -5.32 -10.11 -0.95
N SER A 94 -4.85 -8.87 -1.14
CA SER A 94 -5.72 -7.69 -1.28
C SER A 94 -6.76 -7.81 -2.42
N THR A 95 -6.41 -8.49 -3.51
CA THR A 95 -7.34 -8.79 -4.62
C THR A 95 -8.46 -9.74 -4.23
N ARG A 96 -8.19 -10.69 -3.34
CA ARG A 96 -9.19 -11.62 -2.79
C ARG A 96 -10.10 -10.91 -1.81
N THR A 97 -9.56 -10.07 -0.94
CA THR A 97 -10.37 -9.23 -0.04
C THR A 97 -11.30 -8.30 -0.81
N ALA A 98 -10.82 -7.70 -1.92
CA ALA A 98 -11.66 -6.89 -2.78
C ALA A 98 -12.78 -7.70 -3.46
N ALA A 99 -12.49 -8.92 -3.91
CA ALA A 99 -13.50 -9.81 -4.48
C ALA A 99 -14.54 -10.26 -3.42
N PHE A 100 -14.08 -10.57 -2.21
CA PHE A 100 -14.94 -10.91 -1.08
C PHE A 100 -15.93 -9.78 -0.77
N ARG A 101 -15.44 -8.55 -0.61
CA ARG A 101 -16.27 -7.35 -0.38
C ARG A 101 -17.24 -7.04 -1.52
N LYS A 102 -16.95 -7.53 -2.73
CA LYS A 102 -17.86 -7.37 -3.87
C LYS A 102 -19.02 -8.37 -3.82
N LEU A 103 -18.80 -9.53 -3.20
CA LEU A 103 -19.81 -10.58 -3.04
C LEU A 103 -20.67 -10.34 -1.80
N ASP A 104 -20.07 -9.89 -0.70
CA ASP A 104 -20.72 -9.52 0.57
C ASP A 104 -21.51 -8.21 0.37
N LYS A 105 -22.83 -8.33 0.16
CA LYS A 105 -23.70 -7.17 -0.13
C LYS A 105 -24.25 -6.54 1.15
N ASP A 106 -24.37 -7.32 2.22
CA ASP A 106 -24.92 -6.86 3.50
C ASP A 106 -23.84 -6.32 4.46
N GLY A 107 -22.56 -6.56 4.17
CA GLY A 107 -21.41 -6.04 4.91
C GLY A 107 -21.16 -6.77 6.23
N ASN A 108 -21.69 -7.98 6.40
CA ASN A 108 -21.57 -8.76 7.63
C ASN A 108 -20.25 -9.57 7.73
N ASN A 109 -19.38 -9.49 6.71
CA ASN A 109 -18.14 -10.26 6.57
C ASN A 109 -18.32 -11.79 6.48
N LEU A 110 -19.49 -12.25 6.07
CA LEU A 110 -19.82 -13.62 5.72
C LEU A 110 -20.40 -13.62 4.31
N LEU A 111 -20.27 -14.74 3.60
CA LEU A 111 -20.98 -14.92 2.33
C LEU A 111 -22.08 -15.93 2.57
N THR A 112 -23.33 -15.50 2.39
CA THR A 112 -24.44 -16.42 2.22
C THR A 112 -24.25 -17.24 0.93
N PHE A 113 -24.99 -18.34 0.78
CA PHE A 113 -24.87 -19.19 -0.40
C PHE A 113 -25.17 -18.40 -1.68
N GLU A 114 -26.19 -17.54 -1.63
CA GLU A 114 -26.64 -16.69 -2.71
C GLU A 114 -25.58 -15.64 -3.10
N GLU A 115 -24.90 -15.06 -2.12
CA GLU A 115 -23.82 -14.10 -2.33
C GLU A 115 -22.56 -14.76 -2.88
N TRP A 116 -22.17 -15.91 -2.32
CA TRP A 116 -21.03 -16.68 -2.81
C TRP A 116 -21.26 -17.18 -4.24
N ALA A 117 -22.48 -17.66 -4.53
CA ALA A 117 -22.90 -18.07 -5.85
C ALA A 117 -23.32 -16.89 -6.74
N GLY A 118 -22.92 -15.64 -6.45
CA GLY A 118 -23.45 -14.43 -7.07
C GLY A 118 -23.59 -14.47 -8.60
N ALA A 119 -22.57 -14.95 -9.33
CA ALA A 119 -22.65 -15.08 -10.79
C ALA A 119 -23.65 -16.14 -11.27
N THR A 120 -23.84 -17.21 -10.51
CA THR A 120 -24.83 -18.27 -10.79
C THR A 120 -26.23 -17.82 -10.38
N GLY A 121 -26.36 -17.16 -9.23
CA GLY A 121 -27.61 -16.59 -8.74
C GLY A 121 -28.15 -15.50 -9.67
N GLU A 122 -27.30 -14.58 -10.15
CA GLU A 122 -27.70 -13.54 -11.12
C GLU A 122 -28.15 -14.16 -12.46
N ARG A 123 -27.48 -15.22 -12.93
CA ARG A 123 -27.90 -15.95 -14.14
C ARG A 123 -29.23 -16.66 -13.94
N PHE A 124 -29.43 -17.27 -12.78
CA PHE A 124 -30.69 -17.93 -12.44
C PHE A 124 -31.83 -16.90 -12.39
N ALA A 125 -31.65 -15.82 -11.63
CA ALA A 125 -32.65 -14.76 -11.48
C ALA A 125 -32.95 -14.04 -12.81
N GLY A 126 -31.98 -13.94 -13.71
CA GLY A 126 -32.20 -13.39 -15.05
C GLY A 126 -32.94 -14.34 -16.00
N ALA A 127 -32.86 -15.65 -15.78
CA ALA A 127 -33.50 -16.67 -16.60
C ALA A 127 -34.90 -17.03 -16.10
N ASP A 128 -35.14 -17.03 -14.79
CA ASP A 128 -36.44 -17.26 -14.13
C ASP A 128 -37.32 -16.01 -14.30
N ARG A 129 -38.06 -15.95 -15.42
CA ARG A 129 -38.87 -14.77 -15.77
C ARG A 129 -40.19 -14.76 -15.03
N ASP A 130 -40.72 -15.94 -14.72
CA ASP A 130 -41.97 -16.09 -14.00
C ASP A 130 -41.82 -16.05 -12.47
N LYS A 131 -40.57 -16.04 -11.97
CA LYS A 131 -40.22 -16.00 -10.55
C LYS A 131 -40.75 -17.22 -9.79
N SER A 132 -40.82 -18.37 -10.45
CA SER A 132 -41.29 -19.62 -9.87
C SER A 132 -40.28 -20.25 -8.91
N GLY A 133 -39.01 -19.82 -8.94
CA GLY A 133 -37.93 -20.45 -8.17
C GLY A 133 -37.40 -21.73 -8.83
N GLY A 134 -37.81 -22.02 -10.06
CA GLY A 134 -37.24 -23.06 -10.92
C GLY A 134 -37.06 -22.54 -12.35
N LEU A 135 -36.20 -23.20 -13.14
CA LEU A 135 -36.06 -22.88 -14.56
C LEU A 135 -36.81 -23.90 -15.40
N SER A 136 -37.79 -23.45 -16.17
CA SER A 136 -38.37 -24.26 -17.23
C SER A 136 -37.32 -24.56 -18.32
N ARG A 137 -37.57 -25.56 -19.19
CA ARG A 137 -36.65 -25.87 -20.29
C ARG A 137 -36.39 -24.67 -21.22
N ALA A 138 -37.42 -23.86 -21.44
CA ALA A 138 -37.34 -22.67 -22.28
C ALA A 138 -36.47 -21.58 -21.64
N GLU A 139 -36.62 -21.39 -20.33
CA GLU A 139 -35.83 -20.42 -19.56
C GLU A 139 -34.38 -20.87 -19.40
N PHE A 140 -34.15 -22.15 -19.09
CA PHE A 140 -32.81 -22.71 -18.97
C PHE A 140 -31.99 -22.56 -20.25
N ALA A 141 -32.61 -22.69 -21.43
CA ALA A 141 -31.94 -22.49 -22.71
C ALA A 141 -31.35 -21.08 -22.87
N THR A 142 -31.89 -20.08 -22.17
CA THR A 142 -31.38 -18.70 -22.20
C THR A 142 -30.10 -18.50 -21.39
N THR A 143 -29.77 -19.43 -20.48
CA THR A 143 -28.55 -19.39 -19.66
C THR A 143 -27.29 -19.85 -20.41
N ALA A 144 -27.44 -20.34 -21.65
CA ALA A 144 -26.34 -20.89 -22.43
C ALA A 144 -25.19 -19.86 -22.60
N PRO A 145 -23.92 -20.28 -22.43
CA PRO A 145 -22.79 -19.38 -22.61
C PRO A 145 -22.77 -18.85 -24.04
N LYS A 146 -22.74 -17.52 -24.19
CA LYS A 146 -22.66 -16.89 -25.51
C LYS A 146 -21.34 -17.31 -26.17
N ARG A 147 -21.44 -18.04 -27.29
CA ARG A 147 -20.26 -18.42 -28.07
C ARG A 147 -19.58 -17.15 -28.58
N VAL A 148 -18.37 -16.91 -28.10
CA VAL A 148 -17.53 -15.83 -28.61
C VAL A 148 -17.00 -16.29 -29.96
N VAL A 149 -17.54 -15.73 -31.04
CA VAL A 149 -17.00 -15.96 -32.38
C VAL A 149 -15.63 -15.29 -32.43
N ALA A 150 -14.59 -16.08 -32.68
CA ALA A 150 -13.25 -15.54 -32.83
C ALA A 150 -13.26 -14.53 -33.98
N LYS A 151 -12.90 -13.27 -33.69
CA LYS A 151 -12.72 -12.28 -34.76
C LYS A 151 -11.53 -12.74 -35.60
N CYS A 152 -11.77 -13.00 -36.88
CA CYS A 152 -10.70 -13.22 -37.86
C CYS A 152 -9.76 -12.02 -37.79
N LYS A 153 -8.49 -12.28 -37.50
CA LYS A 153 -7.42 -11.30 -37.67
C LYS A 153 -7.04 -11.36 -39.15
N CYS A 154 -7.47 -10.36 -39.91
CA CYS A 154 -6.97 -10.09 -41.25
C CYS A 154 -5.72 -9.21 -41.12
#